data_AF-A0AAE0SAX9-F1
#
_entry.id   AF-A0AAE0SAX9-F1
#
_cell.length_a   1.000
_cell.length_b   1.000
_cell.length_c   1.000
_cell.angle_alpha   90.00
_cell.angle_beta   90.00
_cell.angle_gamma   90.00
#
_symmetry.space_group_name_H-M   'P 1'
#
loop_
_entity.id
_entity.type
_entity.pdbx_description
1 polymer ?
#
loop_
_entity_poly.entity_id
_entity_poly.type
_entity_poly.pdbx_seq_one_letter_code
_entity_poly.pdbx_strand_id
1 'polypeptide(L)'
;MANRRFCHSVWLNIIYLISYVTCYLQFQTIIPNGNNVINPCAKRATWKGVGHKNPDGGDNLNPFGKDFFNFGKIWNETLCRTDSDGDGKTNGEELGDPQCKWNPSNKSLFTNETSHPGICEPMDNPECKKLNSWFQCETEFRCEALQASDVKNFTLRMPETRVPPEETTYMCMVFTVPSNGVYDIIAGTPVLNNTSVIHHMLIYGCDEFNSKVSIPTSPFTCGMGSRREECRHLVAAWALGSNGFCLPDETGIRIGTNHSKRMMVQLHWTNFQKRPDYLDSSGMTFFYTSKIRTYEMGMLSVGQMYLEIPPGGKSVSFTGGCTSFCSKKYMTDPLRITAAFNHMHYLGRSQEISVIREGVMVHKIINEDNYTFDNQKIFWMKEPIEIRPGDQISTTCTFQSKADSNKTVYFGEGTADEMCFGFLLFYPKKHFPGGSSCQSWKSVPMCKVLHMRDRNEGNIVDDCDVSKFSSNISLREMTKVLQNCSNVCSEKIQSIIRHPCLKNDIGDYMRQVGISDFQDGELFLKAVKTCSEVGNEKCDLQSATTIVQAYSMFLIILIQISSVFPMLS
;
A
#
# COMPACT_ATOMS: atom_id res chain seq x y z
N MET A 1 0.67 44.96 16.95
CA MET A 1 -0.64 45.42 17.47
C MET A 1 -1.62 45.30 16.29
N ALA A 2 -2.64 44.42 16.31
CA ALA A 2 -3.84 44.44 17.17
C ALA A 2 -4.77 45.63 16.79
N ASN A 3 -6.09 45.50 16.55
CA ASN A 3 -7.10 44.45 16.78
C ASN A 3 -8.11 44.42 15.59
N ARG A 4 -8.76 43.32 15.18
CA ARG A 4 -9.83 42.50 15.81
C ARG A 4 -11.13 43.25 16.19
N ARG A 5 -12.24 42.95 15.47
CA ARG A 5 -13.60 42.53 15.93
C ARG A 5 -14.54 42.44 14.69
N PHE A 6 -15.18 41.30 14.37
CA PHE A 6 -16.49 40.81 14.86
C PHE A 6 -17.62 41.85 14.64
N CYS A 7 -18.80 41.58 14.03
CA CYS A 7 -19.41 40.39 13.38
C CYS A 7 -20.58 40.89 12.45
N HIS A 8 -21.51 40.14 11.81
CA HIS A 8 -21.95 38.73 11.86
C HIS A 8 -22.73 38.29 10.57
N SER A 9 -22.97 36.99 10.43
CA SER A 9 -24.04 36.23 9.71
C SER A 9 -25.04 36.92 8.74
N VAL A 10 -25.11 36.41 7.50
CA VAL A 10 -26.31 35.72 6.95
C VAL A 10 -25.85 34.51 6.10
N TRP A 11 -26.48 33.35 6.33
CA TRP A 11 -26.31 32.11 5.54
C TRP A 11 -27.14 32.15 4.25
N LEU A 12 -26.68 31.50 3.16
CA LEU A 12 -27.46 30.54 2.35
C LEU A 12 -26.67 30.05 1.09
N ASN A 13 -26.73 28.74 0.86
CA ASN A 13 -26.57 28.05 -0.43
C ASN A 13 -25.27 28.24 -1.26
N ILE A 14 -24.18 27.61 -0.81
CA ILE A 14 -23.30 26.87 -1.74
C ILE A 14 -23.12 25.44 -1.20
N ILE A 15 -24.15 24.61 -1.42
CA ILE A 15 -24.04 23.16 -1.40
C ILE A 15 -24.29 22.72 -2.83
N TYR A 16 -23.27 22.15 -3.47
CA TYR A 16 -23.27 21.16 -4.57
C TYR A 16 -21.99 21.32 -5.39
N LEU A 17 -21.05 20.41 -5.13
CA LEU A 17 -19.97 19.86 -5.98
C LEU A 17 -18.80 19.39 -5.10
N ILE A 18 -19.13 18.58 -4.08
CA ILE A 18 -18.16 17.63 -3.53
C ILE A 18 -18.26 16.39 -4.42
N SER A 19 -17.25 16.17 -5.26
CA SER A 19 -17.12 14.97 -6.08
C SER A 19 -16.81 13.78 -5.18
N TYR A 20 -17.84 13.24 -4.50
CA TYR A 20 -17.74 12.09 -3.60
C TYR A 20 -16.93 10.97 -4.26
N VAL A 21 -15.82 10.59 -3.63
CA VAL A 21 -15.09 9.36 -3.98
C VAL A 21 -15.94 8.20 -3.49
N THR A 22 -16.66 7.58 -4.42
CA THR A 22 -17.62 6.52 -4.10
C THR A 22 -16.92 5.15 -4.05
N CYS A 23 -16.30 4.82 -2.91
CA CYS A 23 -15.76 3.48 -2.63
C CYS A 23 -16.84 2.49 -2.18
N TYR A 24 -16.64 1.22 -2.54
CA TYR A 24 -17.72 0.36 -3.00
C TYR A 24 -18.68 -0.19 -1.93
N LEU A 25 -18.24 -0.30 -0.67
CA LEU A 25 -19.11 -0.71 0.46
C LEU A 25 -20.29 0.24 0.70
N GLN A 26 -20.20 1.52 0.31
CA GLN A 26 -21.35 2.43 0.42
C GLN A 26 -22.48 2.07 -0.56
N PHE A 27 -22.19 1.37 -1.67
CA PHE A 27 -23.22 1.00 -2.64
C PHE A 27 -24.23 0.02 -2.08
N GLN A 28 -23.83 -0.84 -1.13
CA GLN A 28 -24.73 -1.70 -0.36
C GLN A 28 -25.83 -0.90 0.36
N THR A 29 -25.58 0.37 0.69
CA THR A 29 -26.54 1.24 1.39
C THR A 29 -27.43 2.06 0.45
N ILE A 30 -27.16 2.04 -0.86
CA ILE A 30 -27.93 2.77 -1.89
C ILE A 30 -28.54 1.87 -2.98
N ILE A 31 -28.56 0.55 -2.75
CA ILE A 31 -29.38 -0.42 -3.48
C ILE A 31 -30.25 -1.20 -2.46
N PRO A 32 -31.46 -1.66 -2.84
CA PRO A 32 -32.28 -2.49 -1.95
C PRO A 32 -31.56 -3.80 -1.62
N ASN A 33 -31.75 -4.27 -0.37
CA ASN A 33 -31.12 -5.47 0.21
C ASN A 33 -29.58 -5.62 0.02
N GLY A 34 -28.85 -4.54 -0.28
CA GLY A 34 -27.48 -4.61 -0.79
C GLY A 34 -26.40 -5.21 0.10
N ASN A 35 -26.69 -5.50 1.36
CA ASN A 35 -25.78 -6.17 2.31
C ASN A 35 -26.22 -7.60 2.68
N ASN A 36 -27.34 -8.09 2.14
CA ASN A 36 -27.99 -9.35 2.54
C ASN A 36 -28.52 -10.15 1.32
N VAL A 37 -27.97 -9.92 0.12
CA VAL A 37 -28.31 -10.72 -1.07
C VAL A 37 -27.88 -12.18 -0.85
N ILE A 38 -28.69 -13.13 -1.33
CA ILE A 38 -28.41 -14.56 -1.22
C ILE A 38 -27.12 -14.91 -1.97
N ASN A 39 -26.28 -15.76 -1.38
CA ASN A 39 -25.13 -16.34 -2.08
C ASN A 39 -25.54 -17.67 -2.75
N PRO A 40 -25.67 -17.75 -4.09
CA PRO A 40 -26.09 -18.97 -4.77
C PRO A 40 -25.04 -20.09 -4.67
N CYS A 41 -23.76 -19.74 -4.44
CA CYS A 41 -22.65 -20.66 -4.33
C CYS A 41 -22.46 -21.29 -2.93
N ALA A 42 -23.08 -20.75 -1.89
CA ALA A 42 -22.94 -21.24 -0.51
C ALA A 42 -24.24 -21.10 0.28
N LYS A 43 -24.85 -22.24 0.63
CA LYS A 43 -26.15 -22.28 1.33
C LYS A 43 -26.08 -21.52 2.65
N ARG A 44 -26.93 -20.48 2.79
CA ARG A 44 -27.05 -19.57 3.95
C ARG A 44 -25.88 -18.58 4.14
N ALA A 45 -25.00 -18.41 3.16
CA ALA A 45 -24.12 -17.24 3.12
C ALA A 45 -24.80 -16.06 2.39
N THR A 46 -24.31 -14.85 2.61
CA THR A 46 -24.73 -13.65 1.86
C THR A 46 -23.63 -13.19 0.90
N TRP A 47 -24.03 -12.49 -0.15
CA TRP A 47 -23.15 -11.90 -1.15
C TRP A 47 -23.16 -10.37 -0.96
N LYS A 48 -22.23 -9.88 -0.14
CA LYS A 48 -22.13 -8.45 0.21
C LYS A 48 -21.61 -7.61 -0.96
N GLY A 49 -20.75 -8.19 -1.79
CA GLY A 49 -20.23 -7.58 -3.01
C GLY A 49 -21.19 -7.72 -4.19
N VAL A 50 -22.45 -7.29 -4.07
CA VAL A 50 -23.53 -7.57 -5.06
C VAL A 50 -23.17 -7.23 -6.51
N GLY A 51 -22.35 -6.20 -6.74
CA GLY A 51 -21.85 -5.81 -8.07
C GLY A 51 -20.57 -6.53 -8.55
N HIS A 52 -20.04 -7.49 -7.80
CA HIS A 52 -18.72 -8.10 -8.00
C HIS A 52 -18.82 -9.63 -8.17
N LYS A 53 -17.79 -10.28 -8.74
CA LYS A 53 -17.74 -11.75 -8.85
C LYS A 53 -17.38 -12.43 -7.52
N ASN A 54 -16.88 -11.67 -6.56
CA ASN A 54 -16.53 -12.13 -5.22
C ASN A 54 -17.62 -11.76 -4.20
N PRO A 55 -18.08 -12.69 -3.34
CA PRO A 55 -19.06 -12.42 -2.30
C PRO A 55 -18.73 -11.29 -1.33
N ASP A 56 -17.45 -11.03 -1.04
CA ASP A 56 -17.03 -9.91 -0.17
C ASP A 56 -16.72 -8.62 -0.95
N GLY A 57 -16.85 -8.64 -2.28
CA GLY A 57 -16.51 -7.53 -3.16
C GLY A 57 -15.00 -7.44 -3.41
N GLY A 58 -14.58 -6.27 -3.93
CA GLY A 58 -13.16 -6.04 -4.21
C GLY A 58 -12.60 -6.91 -5.33
N ASP A 59 -13.41 -7.22 -6.35
CA ASP A 59 -12.94 -7.87 -7.57
C ASP A 59 -13.60 -7.30 -8.84
N ASN A 60 -13.49 -7.96 -9.98
CA ASN A 60 -14.12 -7.53 -11.24
C ASN A 60 -15.64 -7.38 -11.07
N LEU A 61 -16.23 -6.44 -11.81
CA LEU A 61 -17.69 -6.29 -11.82
C LEU A 61 -18.37 -7.50 -12.49
N ASN A 62 -19.42 -8.00 -11.86
CA ASN A 62 -20.38 -8.93 -12.45
C ASN A 62 -21.36 -8.15 -13.38
N PRO A 63 -22.33 -8.80 -14.06
CA PRO A 63 -23.27 -8.10 -14.94
C PRO A 63 -24.03 -6.95 -14.25
N PHE A 64 -24.66 -7.19 -13.09
CA PHE A 64 -25.32 -6.15 -12.30
C PHE A 64 -24.39 -4.98 -11.96
N GLY A 65 -23.16 -5.25 -11.53
CA GLY A 65 -22.20 -4.20 -11.20
C GLY A 65 -21.79 -3.34 -12.39
N LYS A 66 -21.75 -3.91 -13.60
CA LYS A 66 -21.51 -3.16 -14.84
C LYS A 66 -22.70 -2.26 -15.17
N ASP A 67 -23.93 -2.76 -15.06
CA ASP A 67 -25.12 -1.95 -15.33
C ASP A 67 -25.31 -0.86 -14.27
N PHE A 68 -25.10 -1.17 -12.99
CA PHE A 68 -25.05 -0.19 -11.92
C PHE A 68 -23.99 0.89 -12.19
N PHE A 69 -22.80 0.52 -12.69
CA PHE A 69 -21.77 1.48 -13.12
C PHE A 69 -22.24 2.34 -14.31
N ASN A 70 -22.78 1.71 -15.36
CA ASN A 70 -23.24 2.36 -16.59
C ASN A 70 -24.41 3.34 -16.34
N PHE A 71 -25.31 3.00 -15.42
CA PHE A 71 -26.44 3.86 -15.00
C PHE A 71 -26.06 4.87 -13.90
N GLY A 72 -24.77 5.18 -13.76
CA GLY A 72 -24.29 6.29 -12.92
C GLY A 72 -24.17 5.98 -11.42
N LYS A 73 -24.18 4.69 -11.04
CA LYS A 73 -24.08 4.19 -9.65
C LYS A 73 -25.23 4.64 -8.75
N ILE A 74 -26.45 4.70 -9.29
CA ILE A 74 -27.67 5.13 -8.58
C ILE A 74 -28.76 4.07 -8.81
N TRP A 75 -29.46 3.67 -7.73
CA TRP A 75 -30.70 2.91 -7.87
C TRP A 75 -31.78 3.80 -8.49
N ASN A 76 -32.13 3.53 -9.74
CA ASN A 76 -33.15 4.23 -10.50
C ASN A 76 -34.07 3.21 -11.20
N GLU A 77 -35.20 3.67 -11.75
CA GLU A 77 -36.16 2.76 -12.39
C GLU A 77 -35.55 2.00 -13.59
N THR A 78 -34.60 2.60 -14.33
CA THR A 78 -33.94 1.91 -15.46
C THR A 78 -33.15 0.69 -14.99
N LEU A 79 -32.26 0.86 -14.01
CA LEU A 79 -31.52 -0.25 -13.43
C LEU A 79 -32.45 -1.26 -12.76
N CYS A 80 -33.42 -0.80 -11.99
CA CYS A 80 -34.37 -1.66 -11.29
C CYS A 80 -35.19 -2.55 -12.25
N ARG A 81 -35.56 -2.03 -13.44
CA ARG A 81 -36.25 -2.75 -14.52
C ARG A 81 -35.32 -3.55 -15.44
N THR A 82 -34.00 -3.43 -15.29
CA THR A 82 -33.03 -4.20 -16.09
C THR A 82 -32.95 -5.62 -15.54
N ASP A 83 -32.96 -6.60 -16.44
CA ASP A 83 -32.51 -7.97 -16.19
C ASP A 83 -31.01 -7.98 -16.51
N SER A 84 -30.16 -7.95 -15.48
CA SER A 84 -28.72 -7.73 -15.67
C SER A 84 -27.96 -9.02 -15.97
N ASP A 85 -28.41 -10.19 -15.50
CA ASP A 85 -27.73 -11.47 -15.71
C ASP A 85 -28.39 -12.42 -16.71
N GLY A 86 -29.62 -12.11 -17.14
CA GLY A 86 -30.35 -12.80 -18.19
C GLY A 86 -31.21 -13.98 -17.72
N ASP A 87 -31.53 -14.07 -16.42
CA ASP A 87 -32.37 -15.15 -15.88
C ASP A 87 -33.88 -14.97 -16.13
N GLY A 88 -34.30 -13.79 -16.58
CA GLY A 88 -35.68 -13.42 -16.87
C GLY A 88 -36.39 -12.63 -15.76
N LYS A 89 -35.71 -12.33 -14.64
CA LYS A 89 -36.18 -11.40 -13.60
C LYS A 89 -35.52 -10.03 -13.76
N THR A 90 -36.18 -9.01 -13.24
CA THR A 90 -35.58 -7.69 -13.10
C THR A 90 -34.81 -7.56 -11.78
N ASN A 91 -33.73 -6.77 -11.78
CA ASN A 91 -32.93 -6.46 -10.59
C ASN A 91 -33.79 -6.07 -9.37
N GLY A 92 -34.92 -5.40 -9.60
CA GLY A 92 -35.91 -5.06 -8.59
C GLY A 92 -36.63 -6.27 -7.99
N GLU A 93 -37.07 -7.25 -8.78
CA GLU A 93 -37.71 -8.47 -8.27
C GLU A 93 -36.77 -9.32 -7.41
N GLU A 94 -35.47 -9.26 -7.71
CA GLU A 94 -34.44 -10.04 -7.03
C GLU A 94 -33.98 -9.41 -5.72
N LEU A 95 -33.70 -8.10 -5.75
CA LEU A 95 -33.29 -7.32 -4.57
C LEU A 95 -34.46 -6.86 -3.68
N GLY A 96 -35.71 -7.20 -4.05
CA GLY A 96 -36.90 -6.94 -3.26
C GLY A 96 -37.62 -5.61 -3.53
N ASP A 97 -37.26 -4.86 -4.57
CA ASP A 97 -37.99 -3.68 -5.06
C ASP A 97 -38.69 -3.92 -6.42
N PRO A 98 -39.63 -4.88 -6.56
CA PRO A 98 -40.26 -5.22 -7.85
C PRO A 98 -41.08 -4.05 -8.45
N GLN A 99 -41.41 -3.04 -7.64
CA GLN A 99 -42.15 -1.86 -8.10
C GLN A 99 -41.25 -0.67 -8.45
N CYS A 100 -39.93 -0.75 -8.22
CA CYS A 100 -38.98 0.35 -8.43
C CYS A 100 -39.31 1.62 -7.64
N LYS A 101 -39.66 1.46 -6.35
CA LYS A 101 -40.08 2.52 -5.43
C LYS A 101 -39.14 2.70 -4.23
N TRP A 102 -38.17 1.82 -4.06
CA TRP A 102 -37.16 1.91 -3.00
C TRP A 102 -36.19 3.06 -3.29
N ASN A 103 -35.77 3.74 -2.23
CA ASN A 103 -34.66 4.69 -2.22
C ASN A 103 -33.98 4.69 -0.85
N PRO A 104 -32.79 5.27 -0.70
CA PRO A 104 -32.02 5.22 0.55
C PRO A 104 -32.74 5.82 1.79
N SER A 105 -33.77 6.64 1.58
CA SER A 105 -34.57 7.29 2.63
C SER A 105 -35.75 6.46 3.12
N ASN A 106 -36.21 5.45 2.37
CA ASN A 106 -37.41 4.65 2.68
C ASN A 106 -37.12 3.14 2.79
N LYS A 107 -36.04 2.81 3.52
CA LYS A 107 -35.45 1.46 3.66
C LYS A 107 -36.41 0.31 4.05
N SER A 108 -37.64 0.58 4.46
CA SER A 108 -38.65 -0.43 4.81
C SER A 108 -39.57 -0.86 3.64
N LEU A 109 -39.34 -0.38 2.41
CA LEU A 109 -40.24 -0.65 1.27
C LEU A 109 -39.89 -1.88 0.40
N PHE A 110 -38.84 -2.65 0.73
CA PHE A 110 -38.49 -3.84 -0.03
C PHE A 110 -39.12 -5.13 0.56
N THR A 111 -39.51 -6.05 -0.32
CA THR A 111 -39.92 -7.43 0.02
C THR A 111 -38.67 -8.30 0.24
N ASN A 112 -38.84 -9.53 0.72
CA ASN A 112 -37.74 -10.49 0.77
C ASN A 112 -37.11 -10.67 -0.62
N GLU A 113 -35.78 -10.73 -0.64
CA GLU A 113 -34.98 -11.08 -1.81
C GLU A 113 -35.27 -12.49 -2.32
N THR A 114 -35.10 -12.71 -3.63
CA THR A 114 -35.46 -13.97 -4.30
C THR A 114 -34.30 -14.67 -5.02
N SER A 115 -33.31 -13.91 -5.50
CA SER A 115 -32.08 -14.41 -6.15
C SER A 115 -31.01 -13.31 -6.16
N HIS A 116 -29.87 -13.57 -6.81
CA HIS A 116 -28.75 -12.65 -6.93
C HIS A 116 -28.67 -11.99 -8.33
N PRO A 117 -28.85 -10.65 -8.47
CA PRO A 117 -29.11 -9.96 -9.75
C PRO A 117 -27.96 -9.89 -10.77
N GLY A 118 -26.81 -10.43 -10.38
CA GLY A 118 -25.62 -10.53 -11.22
C GLY A 118 -25.18 -11.96 -11.45
N ILE A 119 -26.01 -12.98 -11.18
CA ILE A 119 -25.73 -14.41 -11.34
C ILE A 119 -27.01 -15.10 -11.79
N CYS A 120 -27.06 -15.57 -13.05
CA CYS A 120 -28.26 -16.20 -13.59
C CYS A 120 -28.66 -17.43 -12.76
N GLU A 121 -29.89 -17.46 -12.25
CA GLU A 121 -30.43 -18.54 -11.44
C GLU A 121 -31.64 -19.24 -12.10
N PRO A 122 -31.83 -20.57 -11.90
CA PRO A 122 -30.99 -21.46 -11.12
C PRO A 122 -29.72 -21.87 -11.90
N MET A 123 -28.57 -21.90 -11.21
CA MET A 123 -27.25 -22.14 -11.82
C MET A 123 -27.08 -23.52 -12.50
N ASP A 124 -28.01 -24.46 -12.29
CA ASP A 124 -27.99 -25.76 -12.96
C ASP A 124 -28.67 -25.75 -14.35
N ASN A 125 -29.42 -24.71 -14.68
CA ASN A 125 -30.02 -24.48 -16.00
C ASN A 125 -28.94 -24.38 -17.10
N PRO A 126 -29.07 -25.09 -18.24
CA PRO A 126 -28.14 -24.99 -19.37
C PRO A 126 -27.88 -23.59 -19.91
N GLU A 127 -28.86 -22.67 -19.89
CA GLU A 127 -28.64 -21.28 -20.31
C GLU A 127 -27.88 -20.49 -19.25
N CYS A 128 -28.27 -20.57 -17.98
CA CYS A 128 -27.51 -19.94 -16.89
C CYS A 128 -26.07 -20.46 -16.80
N LYS A 129 -25.80 -21.73 -17.13
CA LYS A 129 -24.41 -22.26 -17.22
C LYS A 129 -23.57 -21.57 -18.29
N LYS A 130 -24.16 -21.11 -19.39
CA LYS A 130 -23.47 -20.31 -20.41
C LYS A 130 -23.29 -18.87 -19.92
N LEU A 131 -24.37 -18.27 -19.41
CA LEU A 131 -24.39 -16.89 -18.93
C LEU A 131 -23.41 -16.68 -17.75
N ASN A 132 -23.28 -17.66 -16.86
CA ASN A 132 -22.36 -17.64 -15.70
C ASN A 132 -20.92 -18.08 -16.02
N SER A 133 -20.58 -18.35 -17.29
CA SER A 133 -19.23 -18.82 -17.69
C SER A 133 -18.08 -17.85 -17.35
N TRP A 134 -18.39 -16.62 -16.91
CA TRP A 134 -17.41 -15.64 -16.44
C TRP A 134 -16.95 -15.83 -14.98
N PHE A 135 -17.53 -16.75 -14.21
CA PHE A 135 -17.05 -17.12 -12.86
C PHE A 135 -17.30 -18.60 -12.53
N GLN A 136 -16.79 -19.02 -11.37
CA GLN A 136 -17.09 -20.30 -10.76
C GLN A 136 -17.29 -20.12 -9.26
N CYS A 137 -18.10 -20.99 -8.66
CA CYS A 137 -18.34 -21.03 -7.21
C CYS A 137 -17.12 -21.60 -6.44
N GLU A 138 -16.08 -20.81 -6.26
CA GLU A 138 -14.96 -21.13 -5.36
C GLU A 138 -15.24 -20.63 -3.92
N THR A 139 -16.17 -21.31 -3.24
CA THR A 139 -16.67 -20.89 -1.91
C THR A 139 -15.91 -21.47 -0.71
N GLU A 140 -14.90 -22.30 -0.93
CA GLU A 140 -14.08 -22.85 0.16
C GLU A 140 -12.59 -22.73 -0.15
N PHE A 141 -11.81 -22.27 0.83
CA PHE A 141 -10.36 -22.31 0.81
C PHE A 141 -9.90 -23.78 0.75
N ARG A 142 -9.29 -24.19 -0.37
CA ARG A 142 -8.76 -25.54 -0.56
C ARG A 142 -7.24 -25.56 -0.42
N CYS A 143 -6.76 -26.43 0.46
CA CYS A 143 -5.34 -26.69 0.64
C CYS A 143 -5.16 -28.12 1.14
N GLU A 144 -4.82 -29.04 0.22
CA GLU A 144 -4.72 -30.49 0.53
C GLU A 144 -3.71 -30.78 1.63
N ALA A 145 -2.64 -29.98 1.69
CA ALA A 145 -1.62 -30.05 2.73
C ALA A 145 -2.16 -29.90 4.17
N LEU A 146 -3.37 -29.34 4.37
CA LEU A 146 -4.02 -29.25 5.69
C LEU A 146 -4.60 -30.58 6.19
N GLN A 147 -4.70 -31.61 5.34
CA GLN A 147 -5.18 -32.93 5.74
C GLN A 147 -4.11 -33.75 6.50
N ALA A 148 -2.85 -33.31 6.50
CA ALA A 148 -1.76 -33.99 7.18
C ALA A 148 -1.88 -33.88 8.72
N SER A 149 -1.73 -35.01 9.42
CA SER A 149 -2.00 -35.14 10.86
C SER A 149 -1.07 -34.35 11.78
N ASP A 150 0.07 -33.89 11.30
CA ASP A 150 1.04 -33.08 12.06
C ASP A 150 0.81 -31.56 11.91
N VAL A 151 -0.14 -31.15 11.07
CA VAL A 151 -0.48 -29.75 10.86
C VAL A 151 -1.20 -29.18 12.08
N LYS A 152 -0.74 -28.00 12.50
CA LYS A 152 -1.29 -27.21 13.59
C LYS A 152 -1.60 -25.81 13.09
N ASN A 153 -2.33 -25.03 13.88
CA ASN A 153 -2.57 -23.62 13.57
C ASN A 153 -2.26 -22.69 14.74
N PHE A 154 -2.10 -21.41 14.42
CA PHE A 154 -2.10 -20.31 15.38
C PHE A 154 -2.76 -19.09 14.73
N THR A 155 -3.35 -18.21 15.54
CA THR A 155 -4.08 -17.05 15.04
C THR A 155 -3.46 -15.76 15.56
N LEU A 156 -3.09 -14.86 14.63
CA LEU A 156 -2.61 -13.51 14.92
C LEU A 156 -3.79 -12.56 14.74
N ARG A 157 -4.51 -12.28 15.83
CA ARG A 157 -5.73 -11.45 15.83
C ARG A 157 -5.54 -10.22 16.70
N MET A 158 -5.81 -9.05 16.15
CA MET A 158 -5.80 -7.81 16.93
C MET A 158 -6.93 -7.86 17.98
N PRO A 159 -6.71 -7.42 19.24
CA PRO A 159 -7.81 -7.21 20.18
C PRO A 159 -8.79 -6.18 19.60
N GLU A 160 -10.01 -6.12 20.14
CA GLU A 160 -10.99 -5.11 19.73
C GLU A 160 -10.41 -3.70 19.90
N THR A 161 -10.16 -3.05 18.76
CA THR A 161 -9.40 -1.79 18.67
C THR A 161 -10.26 -0.77 17.94
N ARG A 162 -10.28 0.47 18.47
CA ARG A 162 -11.00 1.58 17.83
C ARG A 162 -10.26 2.03 16.57
N VAL A 163 -10.99 2.05 15.47
CA VAL A 163 -10.54 2.61 14.20
C VAL A 163 -10.56 4.13 14.32
N PRO A 164 -9.44 4.84 14.07
CA PRO A 164 -9.43 6.30 14.08
C PRO A 164 -10.43 6.88 13.05
N PRO A 165 -10.98 8.09 13.29
CA PRO A 165 -11.82 8.81 12.34
C PRO A 165 -10.99 9.48 11.21
N GLU A 166 -9.94 8.80 10.75
CA GLU A 166 -9.10 9.22 9.62
C GLU A 166 -9.40 8.36 8.40
N GLU A 167 -9.22 8.92 7.19
CA GLU A 167 -9.55 8.19 5.96
C GLU A 167 -8.69 6.93 5.78
N THR A 168 -7.42 7.01 6.14
CA THR A 168 -6.43 5.92 6.10
C THR A 168 -5.85 5.73 7.49
N THR A 169 -5.76 4.50 7.97
CA THR A 169 -4.98 4.16 9.17
C THR A 169 -4.29 2.82 9.00
N TYR A 170 -3.00 2.78 9.28
CA TYR A 170 -2.23 1.56 9.40
C TYR A 170 -1.98 1.28 10.89
N MET A 171 -2.50 0.16 11.39
CA MET A 171 -2.44 -0.24 12.79
C MET A 171 -1.65 -1.54 12.93
N CYS A 172 -0.62 -1.54 13.77
CA CYS A 172 0.25 -2.69 14.00
C CYS A 172 0.10 -3.27 15.39
N MET A 173 0.38 -4.57 15.52
CA MET A 173 0.65 -5.23 16.80
C MET A 173 1.63 -6.38 16.56
N VAL A 174 2.56 -6.61 17.49
CA VAL A 174 3.50 -7.73 17.41
C VAL A 174 3.06 -8.88 18.32
N PHE A 175 3.07 -10.08 17.74
CA PHE A 175 2.67 -11.33 18.35
C PHE A 175 3.87 -12.28 18.45
N THR A 176 3.82 -13.18 19.43
CA THR A 176 4.70 -14.36 19.49
C THR A 176 4.13 -15.48 18.61
N VAL A 177 5.03 -16.25 17.98
CA VAL A 177 4.66 -17.42 17.16
C VAL A 177 5.30 -18.70 17.71
N PRO A 178 4.83 -19.91 17.30
CA PRO A 178 5.43 -21.17 17.72
C PRO A 178 6.95 -21.20 17.53
N SER A 179 7.68 -21.43 18.61
CA SER A 179 9.13 -21.23 18.67
C SER A 179 9.87 -22.26 19.54
N ASN A 180 9.15 -23.27 20.04
CA ASN A 180 9.68 -24.45 20.74
C ASN A 180 10.34 -25.49 19.81
N GLY A 181 10.53 -25.14 18.55
CA GLY A 181 11.12 -25.97 17.49
C GLY A 181 11.23 -25.15 16.21
N VAL A 182 11.59 -25.83 15.12
CA VAL A 182 11.60 -25.26 13.76
C VAL A 182 10.35 -25.76 13.04
N TYR A 183 9.63 -24.86 12.38
CA TYR A 183 8.39 -25.17 11.67
C TYR A 183 8.30 -24.41 10.34
N ASP A 184 7.56 -24.96 9.38
CA ASP A 184 7.15 -24.25 8.17
C ASP A 184 5.65 -23.96 8.21
N ILE A 185 5.28 -22.69 8.02
CA ILE A 185 3.91 -22.29 7.66
C ILE A 185 3.70 -22.68 6.19
N ILE A 186 2.57 -23.33 5.92
CA ILE A 186 2.20 -23.88 4.60
C ILE A 186 0.93 -23.25 4.03
N ALA A 187 0.13 -22.59 4.87
CA ALA A 187 -1.09 -21.90 4.46
C ALA A 187 -1.48 -20.81 5.45
N GLY A 188 -2.37 -19.91 5.04
CA GLY A 188 -3.01 -18.95 5.93
C GLY A 188 -4.35 -18.45 5.39
N THR A 189 -5.28 -18.18 6.30
CA THR A 189 -6.64 -17.69 6.02
C THR A 189 -6.94 -16.42 6.80
N PRO A 190 -7.73 -15.48 6.26
CA PRO A 190 -8.12 -14.28 6.98
C PRO A 190 -9.07 -14.61 8.15
N VAL A 191 -9.07 -13.73 9.14
CA VAL A 191 -10.04 -13.67 10.24
C VAL A 191 -10.62 -12.26 10.23
N LEU A 192 -11.76 -12.09 9.56
CA LEU A 192 -12.37 -10.77 9.36
C LEU A 192 -13.37 -10.46 10.47
N ASN A 193 -13.35 -9.23 10.97
CA ASN A 193 -14.32 -8.72 11.94
C ASN A 193 -15.11 -7.54 11.39
N ASN A 194 -14.45 -6.45 11.01
CA ASN A 194 -15.11 -5.29 10.41
C ASN A 194 -14.75 -5.14 8.93
N THR A 195 -15.50 -5.85 8.08
CA THR A 195 -15.37 -5.78 6.61
C THR A 195 -15.72 -4.42 6.02
N SER A 196 -16.24 -3.47 6.81
CA SER A 196 -16.54 -2.11 6.34
C SER A 196 -15.33 -1.17 6.35
N VAL A 197 -14.21 -1.58 6.98
CA VAL A 197 -12.98 -0.77 7.09
C VAL A 197 -11.71 -1.51 6.70
N ILE A 198 -11.61 -2.83 6.88
CA ILE A 198 -10.38 -3.56 6.57
C ILE A 198 -10.18 -3.64 5.06
N HIS A 199 -9.08 -3.05 4.58
CA HIS A 199 -8.73 -3.03 3.16
C HIS A 199 -7.70 -4.13 2.82
N HIS A 200 -6.61 -4.20 3.60
CA HIS A 200 -5.63 -5.28 3.50
C HIS A 200 -4.93 -5.56 4.83
N MET A 201 -4.26 -6.71 4.91
CA MET A 201 -3.43 -7.13 6.04
C MET A 201 -2.03 -7.53 5.54
N LEU A 202 -0.98 -7.00 6.17
CA LEU A 202 0.41 -7.33 5.88
C LEU A 202 1.04 -7.95 7.13
N ILE A 203 1.60 -9.15 6.99
CA ILE A 203 2.22 -9.88 8.10
C ILE A 203 3.72 -9.90 7.88
N TYR A 204 4.47 -9.37 8.84
CA TYR A 204 5.93 -9.30 8.76
C TYR A 204 6.59 -10.22 9.78
N GLY A 205 7.59 -10.99 9.34
CA GLY A 205 8.48 -11.74 10.21
C GLY A 205 9.49 -10.82 10.90
N CYS A 206 9.60 -10.95 12.22
CA CYS A 206 10.60 -10.22 13.00
C CYS A 206 11.85 -11.06 13.24
N ASP A 207 13.01 -10.49 12.92
CA ASP A 207 14.33 -11.03 13.21
C ASP A 207 14.74 -10.70 14.66
N GLU A 208 15.59 -11.53 15.28
CA GLU A 208 16.21 -11.21 16.58
C GLU A 208 17.43 -10.27 16.44
N PHE A 209 17.29 -9.18 15.68
CA PHE A 209 18.31 -8.14 15.63
C PHE A 209 18.20 -7.24 16.88
N ASN A 210 19.20 -7.37 17.76
CA ASN A 210 19.46 -6.51 18.92
C ASN A 210 18.34 -6.52 19.99
N SER A 211 18.47 -7.41 20.97
CA SER A 211 17.50 -7.72 22.05
C SER A 211 17.17 -6.59 23.04
N LYS A 212 17.52 -5.34 22.74
CA LYS A 212 17.38 -4.16 23.61
C LYS A 212 16.19 -3.27 23.26
N VAL A 213 15.54 -3.46 22.11
CA VAL A 213 14.37 -2.65 21.72
C VAL A 213 13.08 -3.26 22.27
N SER A 214 12.33 -2.45 23.01
CA SER A 214 10.99 -2.82 23.47
C SER A 214 10.03 -2.85 22.28
N ILE A 215 9.43 -4.01 22.04
CA ILE A 215 8.45 -4.21 20.97
C ILE A 215 7.05 -4.10 21.56
N PRO A 216 6.18 -3.19 21.09
CA PRO A 216 4.81 -3.07 21.60
C PRO A 216 4.01 -4.33 21.29
N THR A 217 3.50 -4.97 22.34
CA THR A 217 2.53 -6.07 22.28
C THR A 217 1.08 -5.57 22.39
N SER A 218 0.87 -4.25 22.32
CA SER A 218 -0.43 -3.59 22.19
C SER A 218 -0.54 -2.96 20.80
N PRO A 219 -1.76 -2.69 20.29
CA PRO A 219 -1.94 -1.94 19.06
C PRO A 219 -1.21 -0.58 19.06
N PHE A 220 -0.56 -0.23 17.95
CA PHE A 220 0.11 1.06 17.73
C PHE A 220 0.03 1.47 16.25
N THR A 221 -0.08 2.77 15.96
CA THR A 221 -0.04 3.25 14.58
C THR A 221 1.34 3.06 13.97
N CYS A 222 1.40 2.60 12.73
CA CYS A 222 2.64 2.24 12.03
C CYS A 222 2.49 2.59 10.55
N GLY A 223 3.36 3.43 9.98
CA GLY A 223 3.32 3.72 8.54
C GLY A 223 3.50 2.47 7.67
N MET A 224 3.40 2.63 6.34
CA MET A 224 3.69 1.57 5.37
C MET A 224 5.05 0.91 5.63
N GLY A 225 5.06 -0.41 5.73
CA GLY A 225 6.27 -1.19 6.01
C GLY A 225 6.78 -1.05 7.45
N SER A 226 7.62 -1.98 7.88
CA SER A 226 8.32 -1.81 9.14
C SER A 226 9.44 -0.76 9.01
N ARG A 227 9.14 0.50 9.33
CA ARG A 227 10.19 1.49 9.66
C ARG A 227 11.05 1.06 10.86
N ARG A 228 10.59 0.03 11.58
CA ARG A 228 11.31 -0.81 12.56
C ARG A 228 12.32 -1.72 11.85
N GLU A 229 13.62 -1.59 12.16
CA GLU A 229 14.68 -2.46 11.62
C GLU A 229 14.42 -3.96 11.93
N GLU A 230 13.67 -4.26 13.00
CA GLU A 230 13.47 -5.60 13.53
C GLU A 230 12.45 -6.46 12.75
N CYS A 231 11.50 -5.88 12.01
CA CYS A 231 10.34 -6.61 11.45
C CYS A 231 10.17 -6.43 9.94
N ARG A 232 11.29 -6.41 9.20
CA ARG A 232 11.36 -6.01 7.77
C ARG A 232 10.94 -7.04 6.73
N HIS A 233 10.71 -8.30 7.11
CA HIS A 233 10.42 -9.37 6.15
C HIS A 233 8.92 -9.49 5.94
N LEU A 234 8.39 -8.99 4.83
CA LEU A 234 7.00 -9.28 4.48
C LEU A 234 6.86 -10.79 4.22
N VAL A 235 6.07 -11.44 5.06
CA VAL A 235 5.90 -12.90 5.15
C VAL A 235 4.64 -13.33 4.43
N ALA A 236 3.54 -12.61 4.63
CA ALA A 236 2.28 -12.84 3.96
C ALA A 236 1.54 -11.52 3.76
N ALA A 237 0.69 -11.49 2.73
CA ALA A 237 -0.23 -10.40 2.47
C ALA A 237 -1.63 -10.99 2.22
N TRP A 238 -2.65 -10.24 2.59
CA TRP A 238 -4.05 -10.53 2.30
C TRP A 238 -4.74 -9.23 1.89
N ALA A 239 -5.60 -9.30 0.89
CA ALA A 239 -6.48 -8.21 0.47
C ALA A 239 -7.92 -8.74 0.32
N LEU A 240 -8.89 -7.82 0.29
CA LEU A 240 -10.30 -8.14 0.07
C LEU A 240 -10.50 -9.12 -1.10
N GLY A 241 -11.44 -10.07 -0.93
CA GLY A 241 -11.73 -11.13 -1.88
C GLY A 241 -10.81 -12.37 -1.82
N SER A 242 -9.69 -12.35 -1.09
CA SER A 242 -8.88 -13.57 -0.90
C SER A 242 -9.45 -14.47 0.21
N ASN A 243 -9.72 -15.74 -0.11
CA ASN A 243 -10.07 -16.78 0.88
C ASN A 243 -8.86 -17.26 1.71
N GLY A 244 -7.63 -16.81 1.39
CA GLY A 244 -6.38 -17.28 1.97
C GLY A 244 -5.35 -17.65 0.91
N PHE A 245 -4.26 -18.30 1.35
CA PHE A 245 -3.21 -18.84 0.48
C PHE A 245 -2.81 -20.25 0.93
N CYS A 246 -2.50 -21.11 -0.04
CA CYS A 246 -1.86 -22.42 0.13
C CYS A 246 -0.53 -22.37 -0.63
N LEU A 247 0.57 -22.73 0.02
CA LEU A 247 1.90 -22.72 -0.61
C LEU A 247 2.15 -24.03 -1.39
N PRO A 248 2.96 -24.01 -2.46
CA PRO A 248 3.42 -25.22 -3.14
C PRO A 248 4.06 -26.22 -2.18
N ASP A 249 3.87 -27.52 -2.42
CA ASP A 249 4.23 -28.59 -1.49
C ASP A 249 5.74 -28.67 -1.16
N GLU A 250 6.61 -28.24 -2.06
CA GLU A 250 8.06 -28.18 -1.82
C GLU A 250 8.50 -26.95 -1.00
N THR A 251 7.56 -26.07 -0.63
CA THR A 251 7.85 -24.74 -0.07
C THR A 251 7.18 -24.47 1.28
N GLY A 252 7.78 -23.60 2.09
CA GLY A 252 7.20 -23.14 3.35
C GLY A 252 7.80 -21.83 3.85
N ILE A 253 7.09 -21.12 4.73
CA ILE A 253 7.62 -19.94 5.42
C ILE A 253 8.16 -20.40 6.78
N ARG A 254 9.47 -20.28 6.96
CA ARG A 254 10.19 -20.82 8.12
C ARG A 254 10.03 -19.96 9.38
N ILE A 255 9.63 -20.58 10.49
CA ILE A 255 9.47 -19.92 11.80
C ILE A 255 10.12 -20.71 12.94
N GLY A 256 10.31 -20.04 14.08
CA GLY A 256 10.70 -20.66 15.34
C GLY A 256 12.18 -20.59 15.67
N THR A 257 12.80 -21.69 16.11
CA THR A 257 14.20 -21.70 16.58
C THR A 257 15.16 -21.22 15.49
N ASN A 258 15.99 -20.21 15.78
CA ASN A 258 16.90 -19.52 14.84
C ASN A 258 16.22 -18.85 13.62
N HIS A 259 14.89 -18.70 13.64
CA HIS A 259 14.10 -18.00 12.65
C HIS A 259 13.18 -16.98 13.35
N SER A 260 12.19 -16.42 12.65
CA SER A 260 11.25 -15.48 13.28
C SER A 260 10.45 -16.16 14.40
N LYS A 261 10.64 -15.70 15.64
CA LYS A 261 9.85 -16.09 16.83
C LYS A 261 8.71 -15.10 17.14
N ARG A 262 8.65 -14.00 16.39
CA ARG A 262 7.61 -12.97 16.45
C ARG A 262 7.18 -12.57 15.06
N MET A 263 5.92 -12.13 14.93
CA MET A 263 5.37 -11.56 13.71
C MET A 263 4.60 -10.28 14.03
N MET A 264 4.77 -9.26 13.19
CA MET A 264 3.98 -8.03 13.23
C MET A 264 2.81 -8.17 12.26
N VAL A 265 1.58 -8.04 12.76
CA VAL A 265 0.41 -7.82 11.91
C VAL A 265 0.24 -6.33 11.71
N GLN A 266 0.09 -5.89 10.47
CA GLN A 266 -0.32 -4.55 10.07
C GLN A 266 -1.69 -4.64 9.39
N LEU A 267 -2.70 -4.01 10.00
CA LEU A 267 -4.02 -3.83 9.41
C LEU A 267 -4.06 -2.46 8.73
N HIS A 268 -4.41 -2.42 7.45
CA HIS A 268 -4.76 -1.18 6.76
C HIS A 268 -6.26 -1.01 6.79
N TRP A 269 -6.73 -0.03 7.56
CA TRP A 269 -8.11 0.41 7.59
C TRP A 269 -8.33 1.62 6.68
N THR A 270 -9.40 1.61 5.91
CA THR A 270 -9.87 2.76 5.12
C THR A 270 -11.26 3.19 5.62
N ASN A 271 -11.31 4.21 6.46
CA ASN A 271 -12.54 4.69 7.11
C ASN A 271 -13.08 5.94 6.38
N PHE A 272 -13.65 5.71 5.20
CA PHE A 272 -14.21 6.73 4.30
C PHE A 272 -15.18 7.72 4.98
N GLN A 273 -16.01 7.21 5.88
CA GLN A 273 -17.02 8.02 6.58
C GLN A 273 -16.45 8.76 7.80
N LYS A 274 -15.17 8.54 8.14
CA LYS A 274 -14.50 9.10 9.32
C LYS A 274 -15.28 8.83 10.61
N ARG A 275 -15.89 7.65 10.68
CA ARG A 275 -16.74 7.20 11.80
C ARG A 275 -15.87 6.95 13.03
N PRO A 276 -16.15 7.58 14.19
CA PRO A 276 -15.35 7.40 15.40
C PRO A 276 -15.73 6.15 16.20
N ASP A 277 -16.84 5.49 15.85
CA ASP A 277 -17.45 4.37 16.55
C ASP A 277 -17.11 2.99 15.96
N TYR A 278 -16.37 2.95 14.83
CA TYR A 278 -15.90 1.68 14.30
C TYR A 278 -14.87 1.03 15.23
N LEU A 279 -15.10 -0.25 15.50
CA LEU A 279 -14.20 -1.18 16.16
C LEU A 279 -13.81 -2.25 15.13
N ASP A 280 -12.59 -2.74 15.21
CA ASP A 280 -12.14 -3.91 14.47
C ASP A 280 -11.25 -4.81 15.33
N SER A 281 -11.28 -6.10 15.03
CA SER A 281 -10.45 -7.14 15.64
C SER A 281 -10.01 -8.16 14.58
N SER A 282 -9.74 -7.69 13.36
CA SER A 282 -9.33 -8.57 12.26
C SER A 282 -7.91 -9.14 12.46
N GLY A 283 -7.55 -10.13 11.66
CA GLY A 283 -6.25 -10.80 11.73
C GLY A 283 -6.14 -11.98 10.76
N MET A 284 -5.18 -12.87 10.99
CA MET A 284 -4.98 -14.07 10.15
C MET A 284 -4.71 -15.32 11.00
N THR A 285 -5.21 -16.47 10.53
CA THR A 285 -4.85 -17.79 11.03
C THR A 285 -3.82 -18.40 10.09
N PHE A 286 -2.73 -18.92 10.64
CA PHE A 286 -1.67 -19.62 9.91
C PHE A 286 -1.64 -21.09 10.27
N PHE A 287 -1.41 -21.93 9.27
CA PHE A 287 -1.28 -23.37 9.40
C PHE A 287 0.17 -23.77 9.18
N TYR A 288 0.73 -24.57 10.08
CA TYR A 288 2.15 -24.91 10.13
C TYR A 288 2.40 -26.37 10.46
N THR A 289 3.55 -26.87 10.05
CA THR A 289 3.97 -28.27 10.17
C THR A 289 5.41 -28.35 10.70
N SER A 290 5.73 -29.44 11.42
CA SER A 290 7.12 -29.81 11.77
C SER A 290 7.87 -30.54 10.65
N LYS A 291 7.16 -30.99 9.60
CA LYS A 291 7.74 -31.56 8.40
C LYS A 291 8.27 -30.44 7.51
N ILE A 292 9.52 -30.08 7.76
CA ILE A 292 10.25 -29.04 7.04
C ILE A 292 10.23 -29.29 5.52
N ARG A 293 9.85 -28.26 4.76
CA ARG A 293 9.74 -28.27 3.31
C ARG A 293 11.10 -27.94 2.66
N THR A 294 11.26 -28.32 1.39
CA THR A 294 12.54 -28.26 0.65
C THR A 294 13.09 -26.84 0.55
N TYR A 295 12.23 -25.86 0.29
CA TYR A 295 12.62 -24.47 0.08
C TYR A 295 11.88 -23.50 1.01
N GLU A 296 12.63 -22.57 1.60
CA GLU A 296 12.04 -21.44 2.33
C GLU A 296 11.53 -20.40 1.31
N MET A 297 10.29 -19.94 1.50
CA MET A 297 9.67 -18.85 0.74
C MET A 297 10.19 -17.48 1.16
N GLY A 298 10.44 -16.63 0.18
CA GLY A 298 10.68 -15.20 0.34
C GLY A 298 9.63 -14.36 -0.37
N MET A 299 9.54 -13.08 -0.01
CA MET A 299 8.79 -12.09 -0.76
C MET A 299 9.69 -10.91 -1.10
N LEU A 300 9.66 -10.47 -2.36
CA LEU A 300 10.43 -9.34 -2.87
C LEU A 300 9.48 -8.25 -3.35
N SER A 301 9.56 -7.06 -2.75
CA SER A 301 8.91 -5.85 -3.27
C SER A 301 9.78 -5.21 -4.35
N VAL A 302 9.20 -5.00 -5.53
CA VAL A 302 9.80 -4.29 -6.68
C VAL A 302 8.90 -3.12 -7.04
N GLY A 303 9.45 -2.06 -7.66
CA GLY A 303 8.64 -0.89 -8.01
C GLY A 303 9.40 0.43 -8.07
N GLN A 304 8.63 1.52 -8.00
CA GLN A 304 9.11 2.89 -8.16
C GLN A 304 8.71 3.74 -6.95
N MET A 305 9.72 4.36 -6.32
CA MET A 305 9.61 5.19 -5.12
C MET A 305 9.44 6.70 -5.42
N TYR A 306 9.45 7.10 -6.68
CA TYR A 306 9.15 8.46 -7.13
C TYR A 306 7.88 8.50 -8.00
N LEU A 307 6.90 9.29 -7.58
CA LEU A 307 5.69 9.57 -8.36
C LEU A 307 5.40 11.08 -8.31
N GLU A 308 5.00 11.62 -9.45
CA GLU A 308 4.58 13.01 -9.65
C GLU A 308 3.47 13.04 -10.70
N ILE A 309 2.26 12.68 -10.28
CA ILE A 309 1.11 12.45 -11.17
C ILE A 309 0.40 13.79 -11.41
N PRO A 310 0.40 14.33 -12.65
CA PRO A 310 -0.13 15.66 -12.92
C PRO A 310 -1.66 15.71 -12.85
N PRO A 311 -2.24 16.87 -12.52
CA PRO A 311 -3.69 17.11 -12.57
C PRO A 311 -4.28 17.06 -13.99
N GLY A 312 -5.61 17.08 -14.07
CA GLY A 312 -6.35 17.31 -15.32
C GLY A 312 -6.56 16.11 -16.23
N GLY A 313 -6.77 14.91 -15.67
CA GLY A 313 -7.24 13.74 -16.45
C GLY A 313 -6.16 13.00 -17.24
N LYS A 314 -4.91 13.46 -17.15
CA LYS A 314 -3.78 12.93 -17.93
C LYS A 314 -3.37 11.55 -17.42
N SER A 315 -3.16 10.63 -18.37
CA SER A 315 -2.48 9.36 -18.08
C SER A 315 -0.97 9.58 -18.05
N VAL A 316 -0.29 8.98 -17.09
CA VAL A 316 1.17 9.01 -16.93
C VAL A 316 1.65 7.63 -16.48
N SER A 317 2.82 7.20 -16.93
CA SER A 317 3.43 5.93 -16.54
C SER A 317 4.79 6.15 -15.89
N PHE A 318 5.03 5.43 -14.81
CA PHE A 318 6.32 5.41 -14.10
C PHE A 318 6.88 3.99 -14.15
N THR A 319 8.19 3.86 -14.42
CA THR A 319 8.87 2.57 -14.43
C THR A 319 9.99 2.56 -13.39
N GLY A 320 10.12 1.46 -12.66
CA GLY A 320 11.18 1.22 -11.68
C GLY A 320 11.37 -0.29 -11.46
N GLY A 321 12.15 -0.68 -10.45
CA GLY A 321 12.25 -2.08 -10.04
C GLY A 321 13.67 -2.52 -9.70
N CYS A 322 13.96 -3.79 -9.90
CA CYS A 322 15.26 -4.36 -9.57
C CYS A 322 16.17 -4.31 -10.80
N THR A 323 17.13 -3.38 -10.81
CA THR A 323 18.10 -3.29 -11.92
C THR A 323 19.00 -4.53 -11.99
N SER A 324 19.54 -4.82 -13.18
CA SER A 324 20.52 -5.89 -13.41
C SER A 324 21.74 -5.80 -12.49
N PHE A 325 22.16 -4.59 -12.12
CA PHE A 325 23.20 -4.36 -11.12
C PHE A 325 22.74 -4.83 -9.72
N CYS A 326 21.53 -4.44 -9.29
CA CYS A 326 21.02 -4.81 -7.97
C CYS A 326 20.79 -6.32 -7.85
N SER A 327 20.19 -6.96 -8.86
CA SER A 327 20.00 -8.41 -8.86
C SER A 327 21.34 -9.16 -8.84
N LYS A 328 22.33 -8.73 -9.63
CA LYS A 328 23.68 -9.32 -9.58
C LYS A 328 24.40 -9.10 -8.25
N LYS A 329 24.14 -7.98 -7.54
CA LYS A 329 24.72 -7.70 -6.22
C LYS A 329 24.04 -8.52 -5.10
N TYR A 330 22.74 -8.77 -5.21
CA TYR A 330 21.94 -9.36 -4.13
C TYR A 330 21.56 -10.83 -4.32
N MET A 331 21.68 -11.38 -5.53
CA MET A 331 21.41 -12.78 -5.80
C MET A 331 22.69 -13.60 -5.84
N THR A 332 22.74 -14.69 -5.06
CA THR A 332 23.85 -15.66 -5.14
C THR A 332 23.64 -16.67 -6.26
N ASP A 333 22.38 -17.03 -6.51
CA ASP A 333 21.96 -18.15 -7.37
C ASP A 333 20.60 -17.82 -8.02
N PRO A 334 20.15 -18.57 -9.04
CA PRO A 334 18.81 -18.41 -9.61
C PRO A 334 17.69 -18.71 -8.61
N LEU A 335 16.59 -17.96 -8.71
CA LEU A 335 15.38 -18.12 -7.90
C LEU A 335 14.15 -18.28 -8.80
N ARG A 336 13.03 -18.76 -8.24
CA ARG A 336 11.77 -19.04 -8.94
C ARG A 336 10.63 -18.23 -8.34
N ILE A 337 9.93 -17.44 -9.15
CA ILE A 337 8.71 -16.72 -8.77
C ILE A 337 7.50 -17.66 -8.93
N THR A 338 6.76 -17.90 -7.85
CA THR A 338 5.57 -18.78 -7.87
C THR A 338 4.24 -18.01 -7.86
N ALA A 339 4.25 -16.76 -7.39
CA ALA A 339 3.09 -15.87 -7.43
C ALA A 339 3.55 -14.41 -7.39
N ALA A 340 2.68 -13.51 -7.83
CA ALA A 340 2.91 -12.07 -7.73
C ALA A 340 1.59 -11.30 -7.54
N PHE A 341 1.66 -10.08 -7.00
CA PHE A 341 0.51 -9.17 -6.96
C PHE A 341 0.94 -7.70 -7.15
N ASN A 342 0.02 -6.90 -7.70
CA ASN A 342 0.19 -5.47 -7.94
C ASN A 342 -0.37 -4.63 -6.78
N HIS A 343 0.17 -3.43 -6.56
CA HIS A 343 -0.27 -2.52 -5.52
C HIS A 343 -0.02 -1.05 -5.90
N MET A 344 -1.13 -0.32 -6.09
CA MET A 344 -1.26 1.11 -6.41
C MET A 344 -2.55 1.66 -5.78
N HIS A 345 -2.70 2.97 -5.58
CA HIS A 345 -3.91 3.58 -5.02
C HIS A 345 -4.93 4.00 -6.11
N TYR A 346 -5.84 4.95 -5.82
CA TYR A 346 -7.05 5.23 -6.61
C TYR A 346 -6.84 5.70 -8.05
N LEU A 347 -5.68 6.28 -8.36
CA LEU A 347 -5.34 6.76 -9.70
C LEU A 347 -4.77 5.64 -10.56
N GLY A 348 -4.35 4.50 -9.99
CA GLY A 348 -3.83 3.37 -10.73
C GLY A 348 -4.83 2.77 -11.74
N ARG A 349 -4.34 2.47 -12.95
CA ARG A 349 -5.14 1.92 -14.07
C ARG A 349 -4.56 0.66 -14.68
N SER A 350 -3.24 0.54 -14.75
CA SER A 350 -2.59 -0.68 -15.22
C SER A 350 -1.21 -0.87 -14.59
N GLN A 351 -0.79 -2.12 -14.42
CA GLN A 351 0.57 -2.45 -14.00
C GLN A 351 1.12 -3.67 -14.75
N GLU A 352 2.32 -3.53 -15.31
CA GLU A 352 3.12 -4.62 -15.85
C GLU A 352 4.31 -4.91 -14.93
N ILE A 353 4.63 -6.18 -14.72
CA ILE A 353 5.92 -6.61 -14.18
C ILE A 353 6.56 -7.56 -15.19
N SER A 354 7.75 -7.24 -15.68
CA SER A 354 8.48 -8.02 -16.68
C SER A 354 9.94 -8.29 -16.30
N VAL A 355 10.50 -9.37 -16.84
CA VAL A 355 11.89 -9.80 -16.66
C VAL A 355 12.64 -9.49 -17.94
N ILE A 356 13.71 -8.72 -17.82
CA ILE A 356 14.58 -8.31 -18.93
C ILE A 356 15.96 -8.94 -18.71
N ARG A 357 16.39 -9.80 -19.62
CA ARG A 357 17.69 -10.47 -19.62
C ARG A 357 18.51 -9.95 -20.78
N GLU A 358 19.67 -9.40 -20.51
CA GLU A 358 20.60 -8.86 -21.53
C GLU A 358 19.95 -7.83 -22.49
N GLY A 359 18.99 -7.05 -21.97
CA GLY A 359 18.23 -6.04 -22.73
C GLY A 359 16.98 -6.55 -23.45
N VAL A 360 16.70 -7.86 -23.42
CA VAL A 360 15.53 -8.49 -24.05
C VAL A 360 14.51 -8.89 -22.99
N MET A 361 13.23 -8.55 -23.19
CA MET A 361 12.14 -9.04 -22.33
C MET A 361 11.97 -10.56 -22.55
N VAL A 362 12.22 -11.35 -21.51
CA VAL A 362 12.13 -12.83 -21.55
C VAL A 362 10.86 -13.37 -20.90
N HIS A 363 10.27 -12.64 -19.95
CA HIS A 363 9.00 -12.99 -19.31
C HIS A 363 8.18 -11.74 -18.98
N LYS A 364 6.85 -11.85 -19.06
CA LYS A 364 5.93 -10.99 -18.29
C LYS A 364 5.44 -11.80 -17.09
N ILE A 365 5.68 -11.32 -15.88
CA ILE A 365 5.22 -11.92 -14.62
C ILE A 365 3.75 -11.53 -14.39
N ILE A 366 3.42 -10.25 -14.54
CA ILE A 366 2.04 -9.74 -14.56
C ILE A 366 1.89 -8.78 -15.73
N ASN A 367 0.73 -8.82 -16.39
CA ASN A 367 0.25 -7.78 -17.29
C ASN A 367 -1.22 -7.51 -16.97
N GLU A 368 -1.49 -6.49 -16.15
CA GLU A 368 -2.84 -6.13 -15.72
C GLU A 368 -3.23 -4.77 -16.30
N ASP A 369 -3.93 -4.79 -17.44
CA ASP A 369 -4.32 -3.59 -18.19
C ASP A 369 -5.49 -2.82 -17.56
N ASN A 370 -6.23 -3.46 -16.64
CA ASN A 370 -7.42 -2.93 -15.96
C ASN A 370 -7.30 -3.12 -14.43
N TYR A 371 -6.24 -2.58 -13.84
CA TYR A 371 -6.05 -2.53 -12.39
C TYR A 371 -7.04 -1.56 -11.73
N THR A 372 -7.54 -1.92 -10.55
CA THR A 372 -8.33 -1.03 -9.67
C THR A 372 -7.94 -1.24 -8.23
N PHE A 373 -7.75 -0.16 -7.45
CA PHE A 373 -7.33 -0.21 -6.03
C PHE A 373 -8.11 -1.22 -5.18
N ASP A 374 -9.44 -1.26 -5.32
CA ASP A 374 -10.31 -2.15 -4.55
C ASP A 374 -10.11 -3.66 -4.85
N ASN A 375 -9.35 -4.01 -5.90
CA ASN A 375 -9.18 -5.38 -6.41
C ASN A 375 -7.70 -5.72 -6.62
N GLN A 376 -7.04 -6.13 -5.54
CA GLN A 376 -5.63 -6.53 -5.56
C GLN A 376 -5.54 -8.06 -5.63
N LYS A 377 -5.40 -8.57 -6.86
CA LYS A 377 -5.33 -10.01 -7.14
C LYS A 377 -3.94 -10.58 -6.93
N ILE A 378 -3.87 -11.80 -6.38
CA ILE A 378 -2.67 -12.63 -6.40
C ILE A 378 -2.70 -13.51 -7.65
N PHE A 379 -1.76 -13.27 -8.55
CA PHE A 379 -1.53 -14.06 -9.75
C PHE A 379 -0.60 -15.22 -9.40
N TRP A 380 -1.14 -16.44 -9.36
CA TRP A 380 -0.35 -17.66 -9.20
C TRP A 380 0.21 -18.11 -10.55
N MET A 381 1.51 -18.41 -10.59
CA MET A 381 2.18 -18.87 -11.79
C MET A 381 1.90 -20.36 -11.99
N LYS A 382 1.40 -20.74 -13.18
CA LYS A 382 1.21 -22.17 -13.52
C LYS A 382 2.54 -22.93 -13.46
N GLU A 383 3.60 -22.31 -13.94
CA GLU A 383 4.97 -22.80 -13.90
C GLU A 383 5.85 -21.71 -13.26
N PRO A 384 6.67 -22.00 -12.23
CA PRO A 384 7.48 -20.98 -11.57
C PRO A 384 8.52 -20.32 -12.50
N ILE A 385 8.55 -18.98 -12.54
CA ILE A 385 9.39 -18.20 -13.46
C ILE A 385 10.81 -18.06 -12.89
N GLU A 386 11.83 -18.51 -13.64
CA GLU A 386 13.23 -18.43 -13.21
C GLU A 386 13.86 -17.05 -13.46
N ILE A 387 14.33 -16.42 -12.37
CA ILE A 387 15.14 -15.19 -12.37
C ILE A 387 16.59 -15.56 -12.07
N ARG A 388 17.53 -14.96 -12.79
CA ARG A 388 18.98 -15.19 -12.67
C ARG A 388 19.70 -13.94 -12.16
N PRO A 389 20.84 -14.08 -11.46
CA PRO A 389 21.67 -12.93 -11.09
C PRO A 389 22.07 -12.14 -12.35
N GLY A 390 21.75 -10.84 -12.40
CA GLY A 390 21.96 -9.99 -13.57
C GLY A 390 20.72 -9.73 -14.43
N ASP A 391 19.60 -10.43 -14.21
CA ASP A 391 18.32 -10.05 -14.81
C ASP A 391 17.80 -8.73 -14.22
N GLN A 392 17.15 -7.91 -15.03
CA GLN A 392 16.37 -6.76 -14.55
C GLN A 392 14.90 -7.19 -14.36
N ILE A 393 14.32 -6.81 -13.22
CA ILE A 393 12.88 -6.87 -12.98
C ILE A 393 12.33 -5.46 -13.16
N SER A 394 11.52 -5.24 -14.19
CA SER A 394 10.90 -3.96 -14.53
C SER A 394 9.45 -3.96 -14.08
N THR A 395 9.06 -2.95 -13.31
CA THR A 395 7.67 -2.69 -12.90
C THR A 395 7.24 -1.36 -13.51
N THR A 396 6.22 -1.38 -14.36
CA THR A 396 5.65 -0.19 -14.99
C THR A 396 4.22 0.02 -14.51
N CYS A 397 3.98 1.18 -13.90
CA CYS A 397 2.73 1.58 -13.26
C CYS A 397 2.12 2.75 -14.00
N THR A 398 0.87 2.63 -14.47
CA THR A 398 0.15 3.69 -15.19
C THR A 398 -0.98 4.25 -14.34
N PHE A 399 -0.97 5.57 -14.16
CA PHE A 399 -1.92 6.32 -13.35
C PHE A 399 -2.71 7.29 -14.22
N GLN A 400 -3.93 7.61 -13.80
CA GLN A 400 -4.74 8.66 -14.39
C GLN A 400 -5.45 9.48 -13.31
N SER A 401 -5.09 10.77 -13.21
CA SER A 401 -5.78 11.73 -12.33
C SER A 401 -7.21 12.01 -12.80
N LYS A 402 -8.03 12.64 -11.96
CA LYS A 402 -9.37 13.09 -12.40
C LYS A 402 -9.24 14.31 -13.33
N ALA A 403 -10.16 14.43 -14.30
CA ALA A 403 -10.21 15.55 -15.25
C ALA A 403 -10.43 16.91 -14.57
N ASP A 404 -11.15 16.94 -13.44
CA ASP A 404 -11.44 18.12 -12.61
C ASP A 404 -10.38 18.39 -11.53
N SER A 405 -9.40 17.50 -11.32
CA SER A 405 -8.34 17.72 -10.33
C SER A 405 -7.44 18.88 -10.77
N ASN A 406 -7.12 19.76 -9.82
CA ASN A 406 -6.10 20.80 -9.93
C ASN A 406 -4.85 20.53 -9.08
N LYS A 407 -4.74 19.36 -8.45
CA LYS A 407 -3.60 18.96 -7.61
C LYS A 407 -2.76 17.86 -8.28
N THR A 408 -1.45 18.03 -8.22
CA THR A 408 -0.47 16.95 -8.43
C THR A 408 -0.54 15.99 -7.25
N VAL A 409 -0.49 14.69 -7.53
CA VAL A 409 -0.42 13.62 -6.51
C VAL A 409 0.97 13.01 -6.54
N TYR A 410 1.56 12.80 -5.36
CA TYR A 410 2.93 12.33 -5.20
C TYR A 410 2.97 10.91 -4.61
N PHE A 411 4.16 10.33 -4.52
CA PHE A 411 4.36 9.10 -3.77
C PHE A 411 4.04 9.33 -2.29
N GLY A 412 3.23 8.45 -1.67
CA GLY A 412 2.88 8.57 -0.26
C GLY A 412 2.06 7.39 0.26
N GLU A 413 1.98 7.28 1.58
CA GLU A 413 1.35 6.14 2.28
C GLU A 413 -0.17 6.28 2.41
N GLY A 414 -0.71 7.51 2.32
CA GLY A 414 -2.14 7.76 2.40
C GLY A 414 -2.85 7.30 1.13
N THR A 415 -4.11 6.88 1.24
CA THR A 415 -4.86 6.38 0.07
C THR A 415 -5.18 7.49 -0.95
N ALA A 416 -5.05 8.77 -0.55
CA ALA A 416 -5.12 9.93 -1.44
C ALA A 416 -3.78 10.33 -2.08
N ASP A 417 -2.67 9.77 -1.58
CA ASP A 417 -1.36 9.76 -2.25
C ASP A 417 -1.29 8.55 -3.19
N GLU A 418 -0.14 8.29 -3.83
CA GLU A 418 0.01 7.15 -4.74
C GLU A 418 1.22 6.24 -4.49
N MET A 419 1.13 5.03 -5.04
CA MET A 419 2.13 3.96 -4.89
C MET A 419 2.30 3.14 -6.17
N CYS A 420 3.51 2.59 -6.35
CA CYS A 420 3.87 1.73 -7.48
C CYS A 420 4.70 0.55 -6.97
N PHE A 421 4.03 -0.52 -6.54
CA PHE A 421 4.68 -1.74 -6.07
C PHE A 421 4.14 -3.00 -6.75
N GLY A 422 5.05 -3.91 -7.05
CA GLY A 422 4.78 -5.31 -7.28
C GLY A 422 5.41 -6.14 -6.18
N PHE A 423 4.72 -7.17 -5.72
CA PHE A 423 5.23 -8.10 -4.72
C PHE A 423 5.36 -9.49 -5.34
N LEU A 424 6.55 -10.08 -5.26
CA LEU A 424 6.89 -11.35 -5.87
C LEU A 424 7.14 -12.40 -4.79
N LEU A 425 6.35 -13.47 -4.76
CA LEU A 425 6.57 -14.63 -3.90
C LEU A 425 7.53 -15.58 -4.61
N PHE A 426 8.66 -15.89 -3.96
CA PHE A 426 9.73 -16.65 -4.59
C PHE A 426 10.39 -17.67 -3.67
N TYR A 427 11.09 -18.62 -4.29
CA TYR A 427 11.96 -19.56 -3.59
C TYR A 427 13.22 -19.89 -4.42
N PRO A 428 14.32 -20.35 -3.79
CA PRO A 428 14.58 -20.36 -2.35
C PRO A 428 14.95 -18.96 -1.83
N LYS A 429 14.38 -18.53 -0.70
CA LYS A 429 14.66 -17.24 -0.05
C LYS A 429 16.15 -16.94 0.10
N LYS A 430 16.94 -17.94 0.50
CA LYS A 430 18.39 -17.83 0.69
C LYS A 430 19.19 -17.41 -0.56
N HIS A 431 18.60 -17.49 -1.76
CA HIS A 431 19.26 -17.05 -3.00
C HIS A 431 19.13 -15.52 -3.21
N PHE A 432 18.33 -14.81 -2.40
CA PHE A 432 18.27 -13.35 -2.35
C PHE A 432 18.59 -12.83 -0.93
N PRO A 433 19.84 -12.92 -0.44
CA PRO A 433 20.24 -12.36 0.86
C PRO A 433 20.10 -10.82 0.96
N GLY A 434 19.91 -10.10 -0.16
CA GLY A 434 19.79 -8.64 -0.18
C GLY A 434 18.61 -8.04 0.60
N GLY A 435 17.61 -8.84 0.96
CA GLY A 435 16.47 -8.41 1.77
C GLY A 435 15.11 -8.60 1.08
N SER A 436 14.11 -7.86 1.53
CA SER A 436 12.71 -7.95 1.09
C SER A 436 12.30 -6.92 0.04
N SER A 437 13.22 -6.07 -0.43
CA SER A 437 12.95 -5.06 -1.45
C SER A 437 14.07 -4.89 -2.47
N CYS A 438 13.71 -4.57 -3.72
CA CYS A 438 14.62 -4.16 -4.78
C CYS A 438 13.89 -3.21 -5.74
N GLN A 439 14.00 -1.91 -5.47
CA GLN A 439 13.21 -0.84 -6.08
C GLN A 439 14.14 0.25 -6.67
N SER A 440 13.55 1.17 -7.44
CA SER A 440 14.23 2.39 -7.91
C SER A 440 13.52 3.64 -7.41
N TRP A 441 14.24 4.77 -7.38
CA TRP A 441 13.69 6.12 -7.26
C TRP A 441 14.10 6.90 -8.50
N LYS A 442 13.15 7.24 -9.38
CA LYS A 442 13.42 7.56 -10.79
C LYS A 442 14.38 6.52 -11.40
N SER A 443 15.51 6.93 -12.00
CA SER A 443 16.58 6.05 -12.48
C SER A 443 17.54 5.54 -11.39
N VAL A 444 17.51 6.10 -10.18
CA VAL A 444 18.42 5.76 -9.07
C VAL A 444 18.09 4.37 -8.51
N PRO A 445 19.01 3.39 -8.54
CA PRO A 445 18.76 2.06 -7.96
C PRO A 445 18.89 2.12 -6.43
N MET A 446 17.84 1.76 -5.68
CA MET A 446 17.84 1.89 -4.22
C MET A 446 18.86 0.99 -3.52
N CYS A 447 19.30 -0.10 -4.16
CA CYS A 447 20.38 -0.96 -3.68
C CYS A 447 21.74 -0.25 -3.54
N LYS A 448 21.93 0.92 -4.19
CA LYS A 448 23.13 1.76 -4.10
C LYS A 448 23.02 2.85 -3.02
N VAL A 449 21.85 3.01 -2.40
CA VAL A 449 21.51 4.17 -1.58
C VAL A 449 21.01 3.77 -0.19
N LEU A 450 20.07 2.83 -0.07
CA LEU A 450 19.47 2.47 1.23
C LEU A 450 20.45 1.78 2.20
N HIS A 451 21.55 1.22 1.70
CA HIS A 451 22.56 0.51 2.48
C HIS A 451 23.85 1.33 2.67
N MET A 452 23.74 2.61 3.06
CA MET A 452 24.87 3.51 3.36
C MET A 452 25.86 2.96 4.42
N ARG A 453 25.50 1.89 5.16
CA ARG A 453 26.38 1.22 6.13
C ARG A 453 27.39 0.26 5.48
N ASP A 454 27.16 -0.20 4.25
CA ASP A 454 28.05 -1.14 3.55
C ASP A 454 29.10 -0.37 2.75
N ARG A 455 30.29 -0.20 3.36
CA ARG A 455 31.31 0.77 2.92
C ARG A 455 32.14 0.35 1.71
N ASN A 456 32.06 -0.90 1.27
CA ASN A 456 33.12 -1.49 0.44
C ASN A 456 32.78 -1.72 -1.04
N GLU A 457 31.52 -1.62 -1.51
CA GLU A 457 31.25 -1.81 -2.95
C GLU A 457 29.93 -1.22 -3.50
N GLY A 458 30.05 -0.41 -4.56
CA GLY A 458 28.98 -0.19 -5.53
C GLY A 458 28.05 1.03 -5.38
N ASN A 459 28.25 1.90 -4.39
CA ASN A 459 27.37 3.04 -4.09
C ASN A 459 27.57 4.25 -5.03
N ILE A 460 27.99 4.02 -6.28
CA ILE A 460 28.20 5.08 -7.29
C ILE A 460 27.00 5.15 -8.25
N VAL A 461 26.37 6.32 -8.34
CA VAL A 461 25.27 6.65 -9.27
C VAL A 461 25.66 7.94 -9.98
N ASP A 462 25.76 7.97 -11.31
CA ASP A 462 26.13 9.18 -12.09
C ASP A 462 27.36 9.93 -11.49
N ASP A 463 28.45 9.19 -11.28
CA ASP A 463 29.70 9.65 -10.62
C ASP A 463 29.55 10.15 -9.17
N CYS A 464 28.36 10.11 -8.58
CA CYS A 464 28.13 10.33 -7.15
C CYS A 464 28.47 9.09 -6.34
N ASP A 465 29.56 9.12 -5.57
CA ASP A 465 29.75 8.20 -4.43
C ASP A 465 28.83 8.63 -3.28
N VAL A 466 27.66 8.00 -3.22
CA VAL A 466 26.59 8.30 -2.26
C VAL A 466 27.08 8.15 -0.81
N SER A 467 27.82 7.08 -0.52
CA SER A 467 28.39 6.81 0.81
C SER A 467 29.36 7.91 1.25
N LYS A 468 30.31 8.30 0.39
CA LYS A 468 31.25 9.39 0.72
C LYS A 468 30.52 10.71 0.84
N PHE A 469 29.58 11.03 -0.05
CA PHE A 469 28.87 12.30 -0.03
C PHE A 469 28.05 12.48 1.25
N SER A 470 27.22 11.50 1.64
CA SER A 470 26.47 11.55 2.89
C SER A 470 27.38 11.66 4.12
N SER A 471 28.56 11.02 4.09
CA SER A 471 29.55 11.15 5.17
C SER A 471 30.30 12.50 5.17
N ASN A 472 30.52 13.12 4.00
CA ASN A 472 31.24 14.39 3.85
C ASN A 472 30.33 15.61 4.08
N ILE A 473 29.03 15.49 3.76
CA ILE A 473 27.97 16.43 4.17
C ILE A 473 27.76 16.43 5.70
N SER A 474 28.52 15.63 6.47
CA SER A 474 28.71 15.81 7.92
C SER A 474 28.64 17.28 8.31
N LEU A 475 27.92 17.58 9.40
CA LEU A 475 27.42 18.91 9.77
C LEU A 475 28.38 20.05 9.40
N ARG A 476 29.68 19.86 9.62
CA ARG A 476 30.78 20.73 9.15
C ARG A 476 30.57 21.47 7.81
N GLU A 477 30.14 20.85 6.71
CA GLU A 477 29.89 21.62 5.46
C GLU A 477 28.54 22.36 5.48
N MET A 478 27.48 21.76 6.01
CA MET A 478 26.18 22.43 6.19
C MET A 478 26.29 23.64 7.11
N THR A 479 26.91 23.47 8.28
CA THR A 479 27.23 24.51 9.27
C THR A 479 28.10 25.61 8.66
N LYS A 480 29.11 25.30 7.82
CA LYS A 480 29.90 26.33 7.13
C LYS A 480 29.06 27.20 6.20
N VAL A 481 28.15 26.60 5.42
CA VAL A 481 27.24 27.32 4.52
C VAL A 481 26.27 28.17 5.33
N LEU A 482 25.66 27.61 6.38
CA LEU A 482 24.73 28.32 7.26
C LEU A 482 25.39 29.46 8.05
N GLN A 483 26.69 29.36 8.39
CA GLN A 483 27.44 30.40 9.11
C GLN A 483 28.06 31.48 8.22
N ASN A 484 28.65 31.13 7.07
CA ASN A 484 29.51 32.06 6.30
C ASN A 484 28.83 32.72 5.09
N CYS A 485 27.52 32.56 4.93
CA CYS A 485 26.80 33.13 3.78
C CYS A 485 26.59 34.65 3.81
N SER A 486 27.31 35.37 4.69
CA SER A 486 27.38 36.83 4.73
C SER A 486 28.77 37.37 4.33
N ASN A 487 29.35 36.85 3.23
CA ASN A 487 30.36 37.48 2.32
C ASN A 487 31.26 36.47 1.58
N VAL A 488 31.28 35.18 1.96
CA VAL A 488 32.25 34.17 1.42
C VAL A 488 31.54 33.06 0.61
N CYS A 489 30.26 33.22 0.28
CA CYS A 489 29.44 32.08 -0.13
C CYS A 489 29.55 31.64 -1.61
N SER A 490 30.16 32.42 -2.50
CA SER A 490 30.16 32.12 -3.95
C SER A 490 30.90 30.82 -4.32
N GLU A 491 32.22 30.75 -4.13
CA GLU A 491 33.03 29.63 -4.63
C GLU A 491 32.70 28.29 -3.99
N LYS A 492 32.42 28.27 -2.67
CA LYS A 492 32.06 27.03 -1.96
C LYS A 492 30.66 26.52 -2.33
N ILE A 493 29.66 27.38 -2.48
CA ILE A 493 28.34 26.96 -2.94
C ILE A 493 28.39 26.52 -4.41
N GLN A 494 29.17 27.21 -5.26
CA GLN A 494 29.41 26.75 -6.63
C GLN A 494 30.10 25.38 -6.69
N SER A 495 31.04 25.10 -5.79
CA SER A 495 31.65 23.76 -5.65
C SER A 495 30.63 22.70 -5.22
N ILE A 496 29.80 23.01 -4.21
CA ILE A 496 28.73 22.12 -3.70
C ILE A 496 27.70 21.81 -4.79
N ILE A 497 27.12 22.82 -5.44
CA ILE A 497 26.10 22.63 -6.49
C ILE A 497 26.64 21.86 -7.70
N ARG A 498 27.94 22.02 -8.02
CA ARG A 498 28.58 21.29 -9.12
C ARG A 498 28.93 19.84 -8.76
N HIS A 499 28.83 19.44 -7.49
CA HIS A 499 29.12 18.07 -7.04
C HIS A 499 28.19 17.06 -7.75
N PRO A 500 28.70 15.90 -8.23
CA PRO A 500 27.87 14.92 -8.95
C PRO A 500 26.60 14.52 -8.19
N CYS A 501 26.70 14.33 -6.87
CA CYS A 501 25.57 13.99 -6.00
C CYS A 501 24.46 15.04 -5.88
N LEU A 502 24.59 16.23 -6.46
CA LEU A 502 23.52 17.23 -6.55
C LEU A 502 23.03 17.45 -8.00
N LYS A 503 23.40 16.57 -8.93
CA LYS A 503 22.97 16.57 -10.34
C LYS A 503 22.10 15.37 -10.67
N ASN A 504 21.32 15.48 -11.75
CA ASN A 504 20.44 14.43 -12.26
C ASN A 504 19.47 13.89 -11.19
N ASP A 505 18.92 12.69 -11.42
CA ASP A 505 17.99 12.04 -10.50
C ASP A 505 18.61 11.75 -9.11
N ILE A 506 19.91 11.45 -9.04
CA ILE A 506 20.58 11.27 -7.73
C ILE A 506 20.61 12.58 -6.93
N GLY A 507 20.78 13.72 -7.61
CA GLY A 507 20.67 15.04 -7.01
C GLY A 507 19.27 15.36 -6.54
N ASP A 508 18.24 14.98 -7.28
CA ASP A 508 16.85 15.14 -6.83
C ASP A 508 16.55 14.24 -5.62
N TYR A 509 17.00 12.98 -5.63
CA TYR A 509 16.89 12.09 -4.46
C TYR A 509 17.58 12.69 -3.24
N MET A 510 18.82 13.19 -3.41
CA MET A 510 19.57 13.82 -2.32
C MET A 510 18.86 15.05 -1.78
N ARG A 511 18.21 15.86 -2.62
CA ARG A 511 17.40 17.00 -2.16
C ARG A 511 16.13 16.59 -1.44
N GLN A 512 15.37 15.63 -1.99
CA GLN A 512 14.02 15.31 -1.51
C GLN A 512 13.99 14.30 -0.35
N VAL A 513 15.02 13.45 -0.24
CA VAL A 513 15.09 12.36 0.75
C VAL A 513 16.44 12.35 1.47
N GLY A 514 17.55 12.36 0.72
CA GLY A 514 18.88 12.11 1.27
C GLY A 514 19.43 13.19 2.21
N ILE A 515 18.92 14.43 2.13
CA ILE A 515 19.37 15.58 2.93
C ILE A 515 18.23 16.14 3.79
N SER A 516 17.01 16.24 3.25
CA SER A 516 15.82 16.79 3.92
C SER A 516 15.51 16.12 5.27
N ASP A 517 15.76 14.82 5.40
CA ASP A 517 15.57 14.06 6.65
C ASP A 517 16.53 14.45 7.79
N PHE A 518 17.60 15.22 7.52
CA PHE A 518 18.49 15.74 8.57
C PHE A 518 17.93 16.99 9.25
N GLN A 519 18.20 17.13 10.55
CA GLN A 519 17.69 18.21 11.41
C GLN A 519 17.95 19.65 10.91
N ASP A 520 19.00 19.86 10.09
CA ASP A 520 19.34 21.14 9.44
C ASP A 520 19.30 21.08 7.89
N GLY A 521 18.85 19.96 7.32
CA GLY A 521 18.95 19.66 5.88
C GLY A 521 18.13 20.60 5.00
N GLU A 522 16.87 20.82 5.34
CA GLU A 522 15.98 21.80 4.69
C GLU A 522 16.57 23.22 4.71
N LEU A 523 17.15 23.63 5.84
CA LEU A 523 17.80 24.93 5.98
C LEU A 523 19.04 25.05 5.07
N PHE A 524 19.86 23.99 5.00
CA PHE A 524 21.00 23.93 4.10
C PHE A 524 20.58 23.99 2.62
N LEU A 525 19.58 23.20 2.21
CA LEU A 525 19.08 23.19 0.83
C LEU A 525 18.51 24.55 0.43
N LYS A 526 17.76 25.21 1.34
CA LYS A 526 17.26 26.57 1.13
C LYS A 526 18.39 27.59 1.00
N ALA A 527 19.43 27.51 1.85
CA ALA A 527 20.59 28.40 1.76
C ALA A 527 21.37 28.21 0.44
N VAL A 528 21.60 26.96 0.03
CA VAL A 528 22.22 26.62 -1.27
C VAL A 528 21.39 27.18 -2.43
N LYS A 529 20.06 27.03 -2.40
CA LYS A 529 19.17 27.56 -3.44
C LYS A 529 19.24 29.08 -3.52
N THR A 530 19.00 29.80 -2.42
CA THR A 530 19.03 31.27 -2.40
C THR A 530 20.35 31.81 -2.93
N CYS A 531 21.48 31.22 -2.53
CA CYS A 531 22.79 31.66 -2.98
C CYS A 531 23.17 31.22 -4.40
N SER A 532 22.47 30.25 -4.98
CA SER A 532 22.58 29.94 -6.42
C SER A 532 21.84 30.97 -7.29
N GLU A 533 20.72 31.50 -6.79
CA GLU A 533 19.83 32.39 -7.54
C GLU A 533 20.27 33.86 -7.49
N VAL A 534 20.82 34.34 -6.36
CA VAL A 534 21.17 35.77 -6.19
C VAL A 534 22.54 36.13 -6.77
N GLY A 535 23.39 35.15 -7.08
CA GLY A 535 24.76 35.40 -7.55
C GLY A 535 25.66 36.07 -6.49
N ASN A 536 26.87 36.48 -6.91
CA ASN A 536 27.97 36.79 -6.00
C ASN A 536 27.76 38.01 -5.06
N GLU A 537 26.72 38.83 -5.23
CA GLU A 537 26.69 40.17 -4.63
C GLU A 537 25.83 40.35 -3.36
N LYS A 538 24.92 39.42 -3.00
CA LYS A 538 24.20 39.45 -1.70
C LYS A 538 23.43 38.16 -1.36
N CYS A 539 24.06 37.21 -0.70
CA CYS A 539 23.30 36.19 0.04
C CYS A 539 22.71 36.82 1.32
N ASP A 540 21.49 37.35 1.25
CA ASP A 540 20.82 37.90 2.44
C ASP A 540 20.22 36.79 3.33
N LEU A 541 21.05 36.26 4.22
CA LEU A 541 20.64 35.32 5.26
C LEU A 541 19.67 35.92 6.30
N GLN A 542 19.43 37.23 6.39
CA GLN A 542 18.44 37.77 7.36
C GLN A 542 17.01 37.34 6.98
N SER A 543 16.75 37.15 5.68
CA SER A 543 15.50 36.58 5.17
C SER A 543 15.30 35.08 5.51
N ALA A 544 16.37 34.37 5.86
CA ALA A 544 16.34 32.96 6.27
C ALA A 544 16.42 32.78 7.80
N THR A 545 17.21 33.61 8.49
CA THR A 545 17.47 33.49 9.93
C THR A 545 16.39 34.12 10.81
N THR A 546 15.54 35.00 10.29
CA THR A 546 14.33 35.46 11.02
C THR A 546 13.42 34.30 11.43
N ILE A 547 13.38 33.22 10.66
CA ILE A 547 12.65 31.98 11.00
C ILE A 547 13.38 31.21 12.11
N VAL A 548 14.71 31.07 12.03
CA VAL A 548 15.51 30.36 13.03
C VAL A 548 15.44 31.04 14.40
N GLN A 549 15.49 32.38 14.44
CA GLN A 549 15.30 33.13 15.69
C GLN A 549 13.85 33.08 16.19
N ALA A 550 12.84 33.06 15.30
CA ALA A 550 11.45 32.90 15.71
C ALA A 550 11.20 31.53 16.38
N TYR A 551 11.69 30.43 15.79
CA TYR A 551 11.56 29.09 16.38
C TYR A 551 12.39 28.90 17.65
N SER A 552 13.62 29.43 17.69
CA SER A 552 14.46 29.38 18.89
C SER A 552 13.86 30.20 20.04
N MET A 553 13.32 31.39 19.77
CA MET A 553 12.56 32.14 20.78
C MET A 553 11.25 31.45 21.16
N PHE A 554 10.53 30.80 20.23
CA PHE A 554 9.29 30.07 20.59
C PHE A 554 9.57 28.91 21.55
N LEU A 555 10.63 28.12 21.32
CA LEU A 555 11.05 27.08 22.27
C LEU A 555 11.51 27.67 23.61
N ILE A 556 12.34 28.73 23.60
CA ILE A 556 12.83 29.36 24.84
C ILE A 556 11.67 29.98 25.63
N ILE A 557 10.69 30.59 24.97
CA ILE A 557 9.48 31.16 25.60
C ILE A 557 8.57 30.05 26.13
N LEU A 558 8.37 28.94 25.42
CA LEU A 558 7.62 27.78 25.94
C LEU A 558 8.29 27.14 27.16
N ILE A 559 9.63 27.00 27.13
CA ILE A 559 10.42 26.49 28.26
C ILE A 559 10.36 27.46 29.44
N GLN A 560 10.47 28.78 29.21
CA GLN A 560 10.37 29.77 30.29
C GLN A 560 8.96 29.89 30.88
N ILE A 561 7.89 29.86 30.07
CA ILE A 561 6.51 29.86 30.57
C ILE A 561 6.22 28.63 31.43
N SER A 562 6.76 27.46 31.06
CA SER A 562 6.64 26.24 31.88
C SER A 562 7.45 26.25 33.19
N SER A 563 8.38 27.20 33.36
CA SER A 563 9.21 27.35 34.57
C SER A 563 8.76 28.45 35.54
N VAL A 564 7.71 29.22 35.22
CA VAL A 564 7.29 30.41 35.98
C VAL A 564 5.99 30.20 36.80
N PHE A 565 5.36 29.03 36.72
CA PHE A 565 4.24 28.65 37.60
C PHE A 565 4.64 27.53 38.60
N PRO A 566 5.17 27.89 39.80
CA PRO A 566 5.22 26.97 40.92
C PRO A 566 3.83 26.84 41.58
N MET A 567 3.37 25.59 41.71
CA MET A 567 2.35 25.07 42.64
C MET A 567 1.24 26.02 43.16
N LEU A 568 -0.01 25.71 42.82
CA LEU A 568 -1.11 25.74 43.79
C LEU A 568 -2.00 24.50 43.57
N SER A 569 -2.47 23.95 44.70
CA SER A 569 -3.28 22.74 44.93
C SER A 569 -4.27 22.32 43.84
#